data_AF-A0A7C3VLJ5-F1
#
_entry.id   AF-A0A7C3VLJ5-F1
#
_cell.length_a   1.000
_cell.length_b   1.000
_cell.length_c   1.000
_cell.angle_alpha   90.00
_cell.angle_beta   90.00
_cell.angle_gamma   90.00
#
_symmetry.space_group_name_H-M   'P 1'
#
loop_
_entity.id
_entity.type
_entity.pdbx_description
1 polymer ?
#
loop_
_entity_poly.entity_id
_entity_poly.type
_entity_poly.pdbx_seq_one_letter_code
_entity_poly.pdbx_strand_id
1 'polypeptide(L)'
;MATLPPEELRDAWARVFAYAWSREESQFLRPLNKDPRQTITEVAAARSNQYPAELVESCQTILRYVNDPNSEEGFLALPPLPDSFRQGHLGLSEEQLYTYAIQDGLYGVLRVC
;
A
#
# COMPACT_ATOMS: atom_id res chain seq x y z
N MET A 1 2.83 20.35 -14.66
CA MET A 1 2.84 20.19 -13.19
C MET A 1 2.09 18.91 -12.88
N ALA A 2 2.75 17.91 -12.28
CA ALA A 2 2.05 16.71 -11.87
C ALA A 2 1.20 17.06 -10.65
N THR A 3 -0.12 16.90 -10.75
CA THR A 3 -1.03 16.97 -9.62
C THR A 3 -0.70 15.79 -8.71
N LEU A 4 -0.48 16.07 -7.42
CA LEU A 4 -0.31 15.01 -6.42
C LEU A 4 -1.59 14.17 -6.38
N PRO A 5 -1.48 12.84 -6.21
CA PRO A 5 -2.65 12.01 -6.02
C PRO A 5 -3.45 12.49 -4.80
N PRO A 6 -4.79 12.31 -4.79
CA PRO A 6 -5.64 12.69 -3.67
C PRO A 6 -5.11 12.18 -2.33
N GLU A 7 -5.26 12.96 -1.28
CA GLU A 7 -4.73 12.64 0.06
C GLU A 7 -5.20 11.28 0.57
N GLU A 8 -6.47 10.97 0.39
CA GLU A 8 -7.07 9.67 0.75
C GLU A 8 -6.39 8.48 0.02
N LEU A 9 -6.00 8.65 -1.24
CA LEU A 9 -5.32 7.61 -2.00
C LEU A 9 -3.88 7.40 -1.52
N ARG A 10 -3.20 8.49 -1.15
CA ARG A 10 -1.86 8.42 -0.56
C ARG A 10 -1.91 7.67 0.77
N ASP A 11 -2.81 8.07 1.66
CA ASP A 11 -2.95 7.43 2.97
C ASP A 11 -3.28 5.94 2.84
N ALA A 12 -4.16 5.59 1.90
CA ALA A 12 -4.49 4.20 1.60
C ALA A 12 -3.28 3.38 1.14
N TRP A 13 -2.47 3.90 0.23
CA TRP A 13 -1.22 3.24 -0.19
C TRP A 13 -0.22 3.11 0.94
N ALA A 14 -0.13 4.11 1.81
CA ALA A 14 0.77 4.10 2.96
C ALA A 14 0.44 2.95 3.91
N ARG A 15 -0.86 2.76 4.16
CA ARG A 15 -1.37 1.70 5.01
C ARG A 15 -1.08 0.33 4.42
N VAL A 16 -1.25 0.16 3.11
CA VAL A 16 -0.88 -1.06 2.39
C VAL A 16 0.62 -1.34 2.49
N PHE A 17 1.47 -0.32 2.34
CA PHE A 17 2.93 -0.47 2.41
C PHE A 17 3.38 -0.83 3.82
N ALA A 18 2.85 -0.13 4.82
CA ALA A 18 3.12 -0.39 6.22
C ALA A 18 2.77 -1.82 6.61
N TYR A 19 1.58 -2.30 6.21
CA TYR A 19 1.15 -3.67 6.44
C TYR A 19 2.03 -4.68 5.68
N ALA A 20 2.44 -4.38 4.45
CA ALA A 20 3.31 -5.26 3.67
C ALA A 20 4.72 -5.40 4.29
N TRP A 21 5.26 -4.34 4.87
CA TRP A 21 6.56 -4.35 5.52
C TRP A 21 6.53 -4.93 6.94
N SER A 22 5.40 -4.83 7.65
CA SER A 22 5.25 -5.35 9.02
C SER A 22 5.08 -6.88 9.08
N ARG A 23 4.72 -7.51 7.96
CA ARG A 23 4.57 -8.97 7.84
C ARG A 23 5.85 -9.56 7.28
N GLU A 24 6.64 -10.23 8.12
CA GLU A 24 7.82 -11.00 7.70
C GLU A 24 7.48 -11.85 6.45
N GLU A 25 8.33 -11.72 5.43
CA GLU A 25 8.12 -12.10 4.03
C GLU A 25 7.33 -13.41 3.83
N SER A 26 6.04 -13.35 3.46
CA SER A 26 5.46 -14.32 2.50
C SER A 26 3.97 -14.14 2.24
N GLN A 27 3.14 -13.85 3.24
CA GLN A 27 1.68 -14.01 3.05
C GLN A 27 1.01 -12.87 2.28
N PHE A 28 1.50 -11.64 2.43
CA PHE A 28 0.91 -10.46 1.76
C PHE A 28 1.88 -9.83 0.76
N LEU A 29 3.13 -9.63 1.16
CA LEU A 29 4.18 -9.02 0.35
C LEU A 29 4.42 -9.74 -0.99
N ARG A 30 4.47 -11.07 -0.98
CA ARG A 30 4.76 -11.87 -2.18
C ARG A 30 3.58 -11.84 -3.17
N PRO A 31 2.31 -12.05 -2.75
CA PRO A 31 1.16 -11.82 -3.63
C PRO A 31 1.09 -10.40 -4.16
N LEU A 32 1.28 -9.38 -3.30
CA LEU A 32 1.20 -7.97 -3.68
C LEU A 32 2.20 -7.61 -4.79
N ASN A 33 3.44 -8.11 -4.70
CA ASN A 33 4.46 -7.90 -5.74
C ASN A 33 4.19 -8.68 -7.04
N LYS A 34 3.50 -9.82 -6.95
CA LYS A 34 3.20 -10.66 -8.12
C LYS A 34 2.01 -10.11 -8.91
N ASP A 35 0.93 -9.81 -8.22
CA ASP A 35 -0.29 -9.25 -8.79
C ASP A 35 -0.95 -8.32 -7.77
N PRO A 36 -0.62 -7.02 -7.80
CA PRO A 36 -1.17 -6.06 -6.86
C PRO A 36 -2.67 -5.88 -7.08
N ARG A 37 -3.16 -6.00 -8.32
CA ARG A 37 -4.60 -5.90 -8.62
C ARG A 37 -5.36 -7.01 -7.92
N GLN A 38 -4.94 -8.26 -8.13
CA GLN A 38 -5.58 -9.42 -7.53
C GLN A 38 -5.51 -9.34 -6.00
N THR A 39 -4.33 -9.07 -5.44
CA THR A 39 -4.12 -9.04 -3.98
C THR A 39 -4.97 -7.97 -3.31
N ILE A 40 -4.98 -6.74 -3.85
CA ILE A 40 -5.80 -5.65 -3.32
C ILE A 40 -7.30 -5.96 -3.45
N THR A 41 -7.72 -6.61 -4.55
CA THR A 41 -9.12 -7.02 -4.74
C THR A 41 -9.54 -8.08 -3.72
N GLU A 42 -8.69 -9.07 -3.45
CA GLU A 42 -8.96 -10.11 -2.45
C GLU A 42 -9.09 -9.53 -1.04
N VAL A 43 -8.19 -8.60 -0.66
CA VAL A 43 -8.25 -7.95 0.65
C VAL A 43 -9.45 -7.02 0.79
N ALA A 44 -9.77 -6.24 -0.25
CA ALA A 44 -10.96 -5.37 -0.25
C ALA A 44 -12.28 -6.16 -0.13
N ALA A 45 -12.32 -7.40 -0.63
CA ALA A 45 -13.47 -8.31 -0.56
C ALA A 45 -13.45 -9.24 0.66
N ALA A 46 -12.42 -9.16 1.51
CA ALA A 46 -12.26 -10.06 2.63
C ALA A 46 -13.32 -9.85 3.72
N ARG A 47 -13.66 -10.93 4.43
CA ARG A 47 -14.58 -10.85 5.57
C ARG A 47 -13.88 -10.21 6.78
N SER A 48 -14.66 -9.62 7.68
CA SER A 48 -14.23 -8.74 8.78
C SER A 48 -13.20 -9.29 9.79
N ASN A 49 -12.77 -10.54 9.67
CA ASN A 49 -11.81 -11.17 10.59
C ASN A 49 -10.49 -11.63 9.91
N GLN A 50 -10.35 -11.46 8.59
CA GLN A 50 -9.18 -11.96 7.86
C GLN A 50 -8.03 -10.94 7.79
N TYR A 51 -8.37 -9.65 7.76
CA TYR A 51 -7.43 -8.53 7.71
C TYR A 51 -7.88 -7.41 8.64
N PRO A 52 -6.97 -6.52 9.08
CA PRO A 52 -7.34 -5.31 9.81
C PRO A 52 -8.33 -4.46 9.01
N ALA A 53 -9.34 -3.89 9.68
CA ALA A 53 -10.38 -3.07 9.03
C ALA A 53 -9.76 -1.92 8.21
N GLU A 54 -8.76 -1.24 8.77
CA GLU A 54 -8.06 -0.12 8.13
C GLU A 54 -7.37 -0.54 6.82
N LEU A 55 -6.84 -1.77 6.74
CA LEU A 55 -6.24 -2.30 5.51
C LEU A 55 -7.32 -2.58 4.46
N VAL A 56 -8.45 -3.16 4.87
CA VAL A 56 -9.58 -3.45 3.98
C VAL A 56 -10.15 -2.17 3.39
N GLU A 57 -10.39 -1.16 4.22
CA GLU A 57 -10.85 0.17 3.80
C GLU A 57 -9.86 0.83 2.85
N SER A 58 -8.56 0.76 3.15
CA SER A 58 -7.51 1.29 2.28
C SER A 58 -7.49 0.60 0.91
N CYS A 59 -7.63 -0.73 0.87
CA CYS A 59 -7.72 -1.47 -0.39
C CYS A 59 -8.97 -1.09 -1.20
N GLN A 60 -10.11 -0.86 -0.54
CA GLN A 60 -11.34 -0.39 -1.18
C GLN A 60 -11.16 1.02 -1.77
N THR A 61 -10.52 1.92 -1.04
CA THR A 61 -10.18 3.26 -1.53
C THR A 61 -9.29 3.18 -2.76
N ILE A 62 -8.22 2.38 -2.73
CA ILE A 62 -7.34 2.17 -3.89
C ILE A 62 -8.18 1.72 -5.10
N LEU A 63 -8.96 0.65 -4.98
CA LEU A 63 -9.80 0.14 -6.07
C LEU A 63 -10.79 1.17 -6.62
N ARG A 64 -11.35 2.04 -5.76
CA ARG A 64 -12.24 3.12 -6.18
C ARG A 64 -11.52 4.08 -7.15
N TYR A 65 -10.27 4.41 -6.86
CA TYR A 65 -9.47 5.30 -7.71
C TYR A 65 -8.90 4.60 -8.94
N VAL A 66 -8.40 3.36 -8.83
CA VAL A 66 -7.77 2.66 -9.98
C VAL A 66 -8.81 2.16 -10.99
N ASN A 67 -10.06 1.94 -10.57
CA ASN A 67 -11.14 1.52 -11.47
C ASN A 67 -12.01 2.67 -11.98
N ASP A 68 -11.78 3.91 -11.53
CA ASP A 68 -12.47 5.07 -12.10
C ASP A 68 -11.99 5.27 -13.55
N PRO A 69 -12.88 5.20 -14.56
CA PRO A 69 -12.50 5.34 -15.96
C PRO A 69 -11.93 6.72 -16.31
N ASN A 70 -12.06 7.72 -15.43
CA ASN A 70 -11.52 9.06 -15.62
C ASN A 70 -10.22 9.29 -14.82
N SER A 71 -9.74 8.28 -14.10
CA SER A 71 -8.56 8.36 -13.26
C SER A 71 -7.31 7.92 -14.03
N GLU A 72 -6.22 8.67 -13.87
CA GLU A 72 -4.89 8.29 -14.38
C GLU A 72 -4.14 7.36 -13.39
N GLU A 73 -4.77 7.01 -12.26
CA GLU A 73 -4.15 6.25 -11.18
C GLU A 73 -4.00 4.76 -11.51
N GLY A 74 -2.90 4.17 -11.08
CA GLY A 74 -2.52 2.79 -11.33
C GLY A 74 -2.25 2.00 -10.05
N PHE A 75 -2.02 0.70 -10.19
CA PHE A 75 -1.42 -0.08 -9.11
C PHE A 75 0.07 0.26 -8.99
N LEU A 76 0.53 0.53 -7.78
CA LEU A 76 1.93 0.85 -7.49
C LEU A 76 2.73 -0.43 -7.20
N ALA A 77 3.99 -0.44 -7.64
CA ALA A 77 4.96 -1.41 -7.15
C ALA A 77 5.28 -1.09 -5.69
N LEU A 78 5.45 -2.12 -4.86
CA LEU A 78 5.82 -1.89 -3.47
C LEU A 78 7.26 -1.39 -3.38
N PRO A 79 7.52 -0.23 -2.73
CA PRO A 79 8.87 0.21 -2.48
C PRO A 79 9.59 -0.73 -1.50
N PRO A 80 10.90 -0.98 -1.67
CA PRO A 80 11.67 -1.76 -0.72
C PRO A 80 11.78 -0.99 0.61
N LEU A 81 11.60 -1.69 1.74
CA LEU A 81 11.93 -1.12 3.04
C LEU A 81 13.46 -0.93 3.12
N PRO A 82 13.97 0.28 3.44
CA PRO A 82 15.40 0.52 3.58
C PRO A 82 16.09 -0.46 4.53
N ASP A 83 17.30 -0.90 4.19
CA ASP A 83 18.04 -1.89 4.96
C ASP A 83 18.34 -1.44 6.40
N SER A 84 18.41 -0.13 6.65
CA SER A 84 18.55 0.45 8.00
C SER A 84 17.41 0.07 8.94
N PHE A 85 16.20 -0.16 8.42
CA PHE A 85 15.05 -0.64 9.19
C PHE A 85 14.97 -2.16 9.28
N ARG A 86 15.71 -2.87 8.41
CA ARG A 86 15.81 -4.34 8.42
C ARG A 86 16.93 -4.86 9.31
N GLN A 87 18.05 -4.14 9.40
CA GLN A 87 19.28 -4.60 10.05
C GLN A 87 19.41 -4.18 11.52
N GLY A 88 18.68 -3.18 11.98
CA GLY A 88 18.53 -2.94 13.42
C GLY A 88 17.39 -3.79 13.95
N HIS A 89 17.56 -4.50 15.06
CA HIS A 89 16.51 -5.25 15.79
C HIS A 89 15.32 -4.37 16.29
N LEU A 90 15.13 -3.19 15.71
CA LEU A 90 13.96 -2.33 15.84
C LEU A 90 12.92 -2.82 14.83
N GLY A 91 12.19 -3.88 15.18
CA GLY A 91 10.93 -4.18 14.49
C GLY A 91 10.02 -2.97 14.63
N LEU A 92 9.97 -2.13 13.61
CA LEU A 92 9.10 -0.97 13.59
C LEU A 92 7.65 -1.44 13.67
N SER A 93 6.84 -0.73 14.44
CA SER A 93 5.39 -0.98 14.42
C SER A 93 4.81 -0.60 13.06
N GLU A 94 3.67 -1.17 12.72
CA GLU A 94 2.93 -0.83 11.51
C GLU A 94 2.64 0.68 11.42
N GLU A 95 2.31 1.33 12.54
CA GLU A 95 2.10 2.79 12.62
C GLU A 95 3.37 3.61 12.31
N GLN A 96 4.54 3.14 12.73
CA GLN A 96 5.82 3.79 12.41
C GLN A 96 6.14 3.66 10.93
N LEU A 97 5.85 2.48 10.35
CA LEU A 97 6.01 2.24 8.91
C LEU A 97 5.01 3.05 8.07
N TYR A 98 3.78 3.22 8.55
CA TYR A 98 2.78 4.10 7.95
C TYR A 98 3.27 5.55 7.93
N THR A 99 3.75 6.05 9.08
CA THR A 99 4.30 7.41 9.19
C THR A 99 5.47 7.62 8.23
N TYR A 100 6.36 6.63 8.12
CA TYR A 100 7.46 6.66 7.17
C TYR A 100 6.97 6.75 5.72
N ALA A 101 6.01 5.90 5.32
CA ALA A 101 5.45 5.92 3.96
C ALA A 101 4.83 7.28 3.60
N ILE A 102 4.15 7.93 4.56
CA ILE A 102 3.58 9.28 4.44
C ILE A 102 4.67 10.33 4.24
N GLN A 103 5.69 10.31 5.08
CA GLN A 103 6.76 11.32 5.07
C GLN A 103 7.66 11.22 3.84
N ASP A 104 7.95 10.00 3.39
CA ASP A 104 8.83 9.74 2.26
C ASP A 104 8.12 9.91 0.90
N GLY A 105 6.80 10.17 0.93
CA GLY A 105 6.03 10.45 -0.28
C GLY A 105 6.05 9.29 -1.27
N LEU A 106 6.09 8.05 -0.76
CA LEU A 106 6.26 6.81 -1.54
C LEU A 106 5.09 6.47 -2.47
N TYR A 107 4.17 7.42 -2.65
CA TYR A 107 3.04 7.44 -3.59
C TYR A 107 3.45 7.85 -5.00
N GLY A 108 4.76 7.81 -5.29
CA GLY A 108 5.40 8.37 -6.46
C GLY A 108 4.98 7.71 -7.78
N VAL A 109 3.88 8.20 -8.35
CA VAL A 109 3.62 8.43 -9.78
C VAL A 109 4.22 7.38 -10.73
N LEU A 110 3.53 6.25 -10.89
CA LEU A 110 3.54 5.54 -12.17
C LEU A 110 2.31 5.99 -12.95
N ARG A 111 2.45 7.14 -13.62
CA ARG A 111 1.60 7.45 -14.78
C ARG A 111 1.73 6.29 -15.75
N VAL A 112 0.61 5.77 -16.21
CA VAL A 112 0.58 4.85 -17.35
C VAL A 112 1.30 5.54 -18.51
N CYS A 113 2.40 4.96 -18.99
CA CYS A 113 3.00 5.34 -20.27
C CYS A 113 2.24 4.68 -21.41
#